data_AF-A0A2A6FG65-F1
#
_entry.id   AF-A0A2A6FG65-F1
#
_cell.length_a   1.000
_cell.length_b   1.000
_cell.length_c   1.000
_cell.angle_alpha   90.00
_cell.angle_beta   90.00
_cell.angle_gamma   90.00
#
_symmetry.space_group_name_H-M   'P 1'
#
loop_
_entity.id
_entity.type
_entity.pdbx_description
1 polymer ?
#
loop_
_entity_poly.entity_id
_entity_poly.type
_entity_poly.pdbx_seq_one_letter_code
_entity_poly.pdbx_strand_id
1 'polypeptide(L)'
;MTMPVSPDRGTRIAERDTRIDVLRALALLTIYVDHVPGTAYEYLTYRNFGFSDAAEAFVLISGMSVALAYGAKFQPGGRLLATLKLWRRAGVLYAAHIVTTMVVMAIFCAAAVFAKRPDILAMINIEPLMRNTPQVLVGIVTLGHQLGYNNI
;
A
#
# COMPACT_ATOMS: atom_id res chain seq x y z
N MET A 1 -36.87 1.16 -48.39
CA MET A 1 -35.80 2.11 -48.05
C MET A 1 -35.51 1.95 -46.56
N THR A 2 -34.65 0.99 -46.22
CA THR A 2 -34.26 0.66 -44.84
C THR A 2 -32.84 1.13 -44.63
N MET A 3 -32.64 2.09 -43.72
CA MET A 3 -31.30 2.59 -43.39
C MET A 3 -30.49 1.50 -42.67
N PRO A 4 -29.16 1.42 -42.92
CA PRO A 4 -28.30 0.58 -42.10
C PRO A 4 -28.15 1.20 -40.71
N VAL A 5 -28.43 0.41 -39.68
CA VAL A 5 -28.09 0.74 -38.28
C VAL A 5 -26.57 0.77 -38.19
N SER A 6 -26.01 1.94 -37.94
CA SER A 6 -24.58 2.11 -37.64
C SER A 6 -24.30 1.50 -36.27
N PRO A 7 -23.32 0.58 -36.11
CA PRO A 7 -23.01 0.05 -34.81
C PRO A 7 -22.45 1.19 -33.96
N ASP A 8 -23.16 1.51 -32.88
CA ASP A 8 -22.65 2.37 -31.82
C ASP A 8 -21.25 1.87 -31.46
N ARG A 9 -20.24 2.67 -31.78
CA ARG A 9 -18.86 2.41 -31.42
C ARG A 9 -18.74 2.72 -29.93
N GLY A 10 -19.34 1.84 -29.13
CA GLY A 10 -19.28 1.85 -27.68
C GLY A 10 -17.84 2.10 -27.28
N THR A 11 -17.66 3.17 -26.53
CA THR A 11 -16.41 3.59 -25.92
C THR A 11 -15.75 2.34 -25.33
N ARG A 12 -14.73 1.80 -26.01
CA ARG A 12 -13.95 0.67 -25.47
C ARG A 12 -13.31 1.21 -24.19
N ILE A 13 -13.94 0.91 -23.05
CA ILE A 13 -13.28 1.03 -21.76
C ILE A 13 -12.00 0.21 -21.94
N ALA A 14 -10.85 0.86 -21.86
CA ALA A 14 -9.56 0.16 -21.92
C ALA A 14 -9.64 -0.99 -20.92
N GLU A 15 -9.69 -2.21 -21.44
CA GLU A 15 -10.05 -3.38 -20.67
C GLU A 15 -9.00 -3.59 -19.58
N ARG A 16 -9.44 -3.62 -18.32
CA ARG A 16 -8.54 -3.75 -17.17
C ARG A 16 -7.94 -5.15 -17.20
N ASP A 17 -6.62 -5.26 -17.31
CA ASP A 17 -5.96 -6.56 -17.34
C ASP A 17 -6.10 -7.25 -15.97
N THR A 18 -7.01 -8.22 -15.92
CA THR A 18 -7.34 -8.96 -14.69
C THR A 18 -6.17 -9.83 -14.22
N ARG A 19 -5.25 -10.21 -15.12
CA ARG A 19 -4.07 -11.02 -14.76
C ARG A 19 -3.15 -10.23 -13.85
N ILE A 20 -2.98 -8.95 -14.14
CA ILE A 20 -2.15 -8.03 -13.35
C ILE A 20 -2.74 -7.86 -11.95
N ASP A 21 -4.07 -7.81 -11.81
CA ASP A 21 -4.72 -7.73 -10.51
C ASP A 21 -4.58 -9.02 -9.70
N VAL A 22 -4.68 -10.19 -10.33
CA VAL A 22 -4.47 -11.49 -9.67
C VAL A 22 -3.04 -11.59 -9.16
N LEU A 23 -2.04 -11.20 -9.96
CA LEU A 23 -0.64 -11.20 -9.52
C LEU A 23 -0.41 -10.23 -8.35
N ARG A 24 -1.04 -9.04 -8.38
CA ARG A 24 -0.99 -8.10 -7.25
C ARG A 24 -1.63 -8.70 -5.99
N ALA A 25 -2.76 -9.38 -6.11
CA ALA A 25 -3.42 -10.03 -4.98
C ALA A 25 -2.58 -11.17 -4.40
N LEU A 26 -1.93 -11.98 -5.25
CA LEU A 26 -1.01 -13.03 -4.82
C LEU A 26 0.20 -12.45 -4.09
N ALA A 27 0.75 -11.33 -4.57
CA ALA A 27 1.86 -10.66 -3.90
C ALA A 27 1.44 -10.14 -2.51
N LEU A 28 0.24 -9.54 -2.38
CA LEU A 28 -0.30 -9.11 -1.08
C LEU A 28 -0.48 -10.28 -0.10
N LEU A 29 -0.97 -11.42 -0.58
CA LEU A 29 -1.09 -12.63 0.25
C LEU A 29 0.28 -13.13 0.71
N THR A 30 1.28 -13.12 -0.17
CA THR A 30 2.64 -13.55 0.14
C THR A 30 3.27 -12.65 1.21
N ILE A 31 3.19 -11.31 1.06
CA ILE A 31 3.65 -10.34 2.06
C ILE A 31 3.00 -10.58 3.43
N TYR A 32 1.69 -10.82 3.44
CA TYR A 32 0.97 -11.09 4.68
C TYR A 32 1.47 -12.35 5.37
N VAL A 33 1.66 -13.45 4.63
CA VAL A 33 2.18 -14.71 5.19
C VAL A 33 3.61 -14.53 5.71
N ASP A 34 4.47 -13.83 4.97
CA ASP A 34 5.85 -13.55 5.37
C ASP A 34 5.95 -12.71 6.66
N HIS A 35 4.93 -11.90 6.97
CA HIS A 35 4.87 -11.05 8.16
C HIS A 35 4.12 -11.67 9.35
N VAL A 36 3.59 -12.90 9.23
CA VAL A 36 2.97 -13.66 10.33
C VAL A 36 3.87 -14.86 10.67
N PRO A 37 4.91 -14.67 11.51
CA PRO A 37 5.89 -15.71 11.81
C PRO A 37 5.28 -16.87 12.61
N GLY A 38 5.74 -18.10 12.36
CA GLY A 38 5.32 -19.30 13.11
C GLY A 38 4.18 -20.11 12.48
N THR A 39 3.87 -19.87 11.20
CA THR A 39 2.92 -20.70 10.43
C THR A 39 3.67 -21.59 9.43
N ALA A 40 3.15 -22.79 9.14
CA ALA A 40 3.78 -23.73 8.20
C ALA A 40 3.94 -23.16 6.78
N TYR A 41 3.23 -22.07 6.47
CA TYR A 41 3.26 -21.38 5.18
C TYR A 41 4.46 -20.46 4.99
N GLU A 42 5.22 -20.14 6.05
CA GLU A 42 6.46 -19.36 5.98
C GLU A 42 7.53 -20.03 5.11
N TYR A 43 7.49 -21.37 4.96
CA TYR A 43 8.40 -22.11 4.08
C TYR A 43 7.96 -22.13 2.61
N LEU A 44 6.71 -21.77 2.32
CA LEU A 44 6.13 -21.81 0.97
C LEU A 44 6.16 -20.44 0.28
N THR A 45 6.56 -19.38 0.98
CA THR A 45 6.59 -18.03 0.45
C THR A 45 7.83 -17.74 -0.39
N TYR A 46 7.65 -16.83 -1.35
CA TYR A 46 8.61 -16.48 -2.41
C TYR A 46 9.96 -15.99 -1.85
N ARG A 47 9.99 -15.53 -0.59
CA ARG A 47 11.18 -15.12 0.16
C ARG A 47 12.24 -16.23 0.30
N ASN A 48 11.85 -17.51 0.25
CA ASN A 48 12.76 -18.66 0.34
C ASN A 48 13.27 -19.18 -1.01
N PHE A 49 12.68 -18.75 -2.13
CA PHE A 49 12.96 -19.30 -3.47
C PHE A 49 13.42 -18.27 -4.50
N GLY A 50 13.28 -16.97 -4.23
CA GLY A 50 13.60 -15.88 -5.17
C GLY A 50 14.70 -14.95 -4.67
N PHE A 51 15.41 -14.32 -5.60
CA PHE A 51 16.38 -13.23 -5.33
C PHE A 51 15.71 -11.90 -4.91
N SER A 52 14.38 -11.85 -4.87
CA SER A 52 13.57 -10.63 -4.72
C SER A 52 12.37 -10.92 -3.81
N ASP A 53 12.04 -9.97 -2.93
CA ASP A 53 10.95 -10.13 -1.97
C ASP A 53 9.57 -9.88 -2.60
N ALA A 54 8.52 -10.42 -1.98
CA ALA A 54 7.13 -10.23 -2.43
C ALA A 54 6.73 -8.74 -2.47
N ALA A 55 7.31 -7.90 -1.61
CA ALA A 55 7.10 -6.45 -1.64
C ALA A 55 7.64 -5.82 -2.93
N GLU A 56 8.83 -6.22 -3.38
CA GLU A 56 9.44 -5.69 -4.60
C GLU A 56 8.62 -6.05 -5.85
N ALA A 57 8.16 -7.31 -5.92
CA ALA A 57 7.27 -7.77 -6.99
C ALA A 57 5.94 -6.99 -7.01
N PHE A 58 5.35 -6.74 -5.83
CA PHE A 58 4.13 -5.95 -5.71
C PHE A 58 4.31 -4.51 -6.22
N VAL A 59 5.42 -3.85 -5.86
CA VAL A 59 5.74 -2.48 -6.28
C VAL A 59 5.94 -2.42 -7.80
N LEU A 60 6.69 -3.37 -8.38
CA LEU A 60 6.93 -3.44 -9.81
C LEU A 60 5.62 -3.58 -10.61
N ILE A 61 4.78 -4.55 -10.24
CA ILE A 61 3.51 -4.82 -10.93
C ILE A 61 2.52 -3.66 -10.76
N SER A 62 2.51 -3.02 -9.58
CA SER A 62 1.71 -1.82 -9.34
C SER A 62 2.17 -0.64 -10.21
N GLY A 63 3.47 -0.48 -10.41
CA GLY A 63 4.05 0.51 -11.33
C GLY A 63 3.64 0.27 -12.78
N MET A 64 3.75 -0.97 -13.26
CA MET A 64 3.30 -1.36 -14.61
C MET A 64 1.80 -1.09 -14.80
N SER A 65 0.97 -1.39 -13.80
CA SER A 65 -0.47 -1.10 -13.82
C SER A 65 -0.76 0.39 -14.01
N VAL A 66 -0.01 1.25 -13.30
CA VAL A 66 -0.15 2.71 -13.41
C VAL A 66 0.31 3.20 -14.79
N ALA A 67 1.40 2.65 -15.31
CA ALA A 67 1.89 2.97 -16.64
C ALA A 67 0.86 2.59 -17.73
N LEU A 68 0.22 1.43 -17.63
CA LEU A 68 -0.83 1.01 -18.57
C LEU A 68 -2.10 1.89 -18.44
N ALA A 69 -2.51 2.23 -17.23
CA ALA A 69 -3.74 3.00 -16.99
C ALA A 69 -3.63 4.51 -17.34
N TYR A 70 -2.44 5.10 -17.17
CA TYR A 70 -2.22 6.54 -17.33
C TYR A 70 -1.21 6.92 -18.43
N GLY A 71 -0.40 5.97 -18.93
CA GLY A 71 0.64 6.23 -19.92
C GLY A 71 0.09 6.79 -21.23
N ALA A 72 -1.01 6.22 -21.74
CA ALA A 72 -1.68 6.72 -22.94
C ALA A 72 -2.26 8.14 -22.77
N LYS A 73 -2.52 8.57 -21.53
CA LYS A 73 -3.04 9.91 -21.20
C LYS A 73 -1.93 10.94 -21.00
N PHE A 74 -0.66 10.52 -21.07
CA PHE A 74 0.51 11.37 -20.85
C PHE A 74 1.01 12.06 -22.13
N GLN A 75 0.08 12.46 -23.00
CA GLN A 75 0.35 13.16 -24.25
C GLN A 75 0.58 14.67 -24.04
N PRO A 76 1.31 15.36 -24.95
CA PRO A 76 1.48 16.81 -24.90
C PRO A 76 0.13 17.52 -24.76
N GLY A 77 -0.01 18.40 -23.76
CA GLY A 77 -1.27 19.08 -23.42
C GLY A 77 -2.12 18.42 -22.33
N GLY A 78 -1.97 17.12 -22.08
CA GLY A 78 -2.73 16.37 -21.04
C GLY A 78 -1.94 15.99 -19.78
N ARG A 79 -0.61 16.20 -19.80
CA ARG A 79 0.32 15.75 -18.75
C ARG A 79 -0.02 16.28 -17.36
N LEU A 80 -0.32 17.58 -17.22
CA LEU A 80 -0.62 18.18 -15.93
C LEU A 80 -1.85 17.55 -15.27
N LEU A 81 -2.92 17.33 -16.05
CA LEU A 81 -4.15 16.72 -15.55
C LEU A 81 -3.95 15.25 -15.15
N ALA A 82 -3.15 14.50 -15.92
CA ALA A 82 -2.78 13.12 -15.57
C ALA A 82 -1.97 13.09 -14.27
N THR A 83 -0.94 13.94 -14.15
CA THR A 83 -0.11 14.06 -12.95
C THR A 83 -0.93 14.43 -11.71
N LEU A 84 -1.87 15.38 -11.82
CA LEU A 84 -2.74 15.76 -10.71
C LEU A 84 -3.64 14.60 -10.24
N LYS A 85 -4.15 13.78 -11.17
CA LYS A 85 -4.92 12.58 -10.83
C LYS A 85 -4.08 11.54 -10.09
N LEU A 86 -2.82 11.34 -10.49
CA LEU A 86 -1.89 10.45 -9.76
C LEU A 86 -1.59 11.02 -8.37
N TRP A 87 -1.30 12.32 -8.26
CA TRP A 87 -1.05 12.97 -6.98
C TRP A 87 -2.23 12.89 -6.01
N ARG A 88 -3.47 13.04 -6.51
CA ARG A 88 -4.66 12.84 -5.67
C ARG A 88 -4.71 11.42 -5.10
N ARG A 89 -4.39 10.40 -5.91
CA ARG A 89 -4.36 9.00 -5.44
C ARG A 89 -3.24 8.78 -4.43
N ALA A 90 -2.05 9.35 -4.68
CA ALA A 90 -0.95 9.31 -3.72
C ALA A 90 -1.34 9.98 -2.39
N GLY A 91 -2.03 11.12 -2.44
CA GLY A 91 -2.56 11.81 -1.26
C GLY A 91 -3.58 10.96 -0.48
N VAL A 92 -4.47 10.22 -1.17
CA VAL A 92 -5.40 9.28 -0.51
C VAL A 92 -4.63 8.16 0.20
N LEU A 93 -3.60 7.60 -0.46
CA LEU A 93 -2.78 6.55 0.15
C LEU A 93 -1.99 7.08 1.36
N TYR A 94 -1.44 8.27 1.25
CA TYR A 94 -0.75 8.95 2.36
C TYR A 94 -1.70 9.20 3.54
N ALA A 95 -2.90 9.74 3.29
CA ALA A 95 -3.89 9.96 4.33
C ALA A 95 -4.32 8.64 4.98
N ALA A 96 -4.55 7.58 4.18
CA ALA A 96 -4.86 6.25 4.69
C ALA A 96 -3.73 5.70 5.58
N HIS A 97 -2.46 5.89 5.19
CA HIS A 97 -1.31 5.52 6.00
C HIS A 97 -1.30 6.27 7.34
N ILE A 98 -1.40 7.60 7.34
CA ILE A 98 -1.40 8.41 8.56
C ILE A 98 -2.56 8.02 9.49
N VAL A 99 -3.78 7.89 8.96
CA VAL A 99 -4.96 7.51 9.75
C VAL A 99 -4.77 6.13 10.36
N THR A 100 -4.34 5.14 9.56
CA THR A 100 -4.13 3.78 10.05
C THR A 100 -3.07 3.75 11.14
N THR A 101 -1.96 4.47 10.95
CA THR A 101 -0.89 4.62 11.95
C THR A 101 -1.41 5.23 13.26
N MET A 102 -2.20 6.30 13.20
CA MET A 102 -2.79 6.92 14.38
C MET A 102 -3.82 6.01 15.08
N VAL A 103 -4.62 5.27 14.31
CA VAL A 103 -5.60 4.31 14.86
C VAL A 103 -4.90 3.18 15.60
N VAL A 104 -3.86 2.58 14.99
CA VAL A 104 -3.07 1.52 15.64
C VAL A 104 -2.45 2.04 16.93
N MET A 105 -1.84 3.23 16.88
CA MET A 105 -1.28 3.89 18.07
C MET A 105 -2.33 4.07 19.18
N ALA A 106 -3.51 4.57 18.81
CA ALA A 106 -4.61 4.77 19.75
C ALA A 106 -5.09 3.46 20.37
N ILE A 107 -5.17 2.36 19.60
CA ILE A 107 -5.54 1.03 20.10
C ILE A 107 -4.54 0.55 21.15
N PHE A 108 -3.24 0.69 20.90
CA PHE A 108 -2.21 0.26 21.85
C PHE A 108 -2.15 1.13 23.11
N CYS A 109 -2.28 2.45 22.97
CA CYS A 109 -2.40 3.36 24.11
C CYS A 109 -3.64 3.04 24.96
N ALA A 110 -4.79 2.81 24.31
CA ALA A 110 -6.02 2.41 24.99
C ALA A 110 -5.83 1.07 25.72
N ALA A 111 -5.25 0.06 25.06
CA ALA A 111 -4.98 -1.23 25.66
C ALA A 111 -4.08 -1.11 26.91
N ALA A 112 -3.03 -0.30 26.86
CA ALA A 112 -2.15 -0.07 28.01
C ALA A 112 -2.88 0.57 29.20
N VAL A 113 -3.73 1.57 28.93
CA VAL A 113 -4.53 2.25 29.96
C VAL A 113 -5.58 1.32 30.57
N PHE A 114 -6.36 0.63 29.75
CA PHE A 114 -7.45 -0.25 30.21
C PHE A 114 -6.94 -1.52 30.89
N ALA A 115 -5.88 -2.14 30.37
CA ALA A 115 -5.29 -3.35 30.94
C ALA A 115 -4.37 -3.08 32.14
N LYS A 116 -4.11 -1.80 32.48
CA LYS A 116 -3.13 -1.36 33.50
C LYS A 116 -1.75 -2.01 33.32
N ARG A 117 -1.38 -2.24 32.06
CA ARG A 117 -0.15 -2.92 31.65
C ARG A 117 0.68 -2.00 30.76
N PRO A 118 1.53 -1.13 31.37
CA PRO A 118 2.37 -0.19 30.62
C PRO A 118 3.47 -0.91 29.82
N ASP A 119 3.78 -2.15 30.16
CA ASP A 119 4.69 -3.07 29.45
C ASP A 119 4.27 -3.33 28.00
N ILE A 120 2.96 -3.24 27.68
CA ILE A 120 2.44 -3.39 26.32
C ILE A 120 2.97 -2.29 25.39
N LEU A 121 3.27 -1.09 25.90
CA LEU A 121 3.85 0.00 25.12
C LEU A 121 5.32 -0.26 24.76
N ALA A 122 6.06 -0.96 25.62
CA ALA A 122 7.45 -1.32 25.36
C ALA A 122 7.57 -2.44 24.31
N MET A 123 6.63 -3.38 24.27
CA MET A 123 6.67 -4.54 23.35
C MET A 123 6.59 -4.17 21.86
N ILE A 124 6.00 -3.02 21.52
CA ILE A 124 5.83 -2.58 20.13
C ILE A 124 6.72 -1.40 19.74
N ASN A 125 7.80 -1.16 20.49
CA ASN A 125 8.74 -0.09 20.24
C ASN A 125 8.08 1.31 20.19
N ILE A 126 7.05 1.55 21.04
CA ILE A 126 6.48 2.90 21.27
C ILE A 126 7.36 3.73 22.22
N GLU A 127 8.39 3.14 22.83
CA GLU A 127 9.30 3.83 23.74
C GLU A 127 9.88 5.16 23.17
N PRO A 128 10.28 5.26 21.89
CA PRO A 128 10.69 6.52 21.27
C PRO A 128 9.56 7.57 21.20
N LEU A 129 8.30 7.16 21.05
CA LEU A 129 7.15 8.07 21.06
C LEU A 129 6.98 8.71 22.44
N MET A 130 7.24 7.96 23.51
CA MET A 130 7.13 8.47 24.89
C MET A 130 8.32 9.35 25.28
N ARG A 131 9.52 9.06 24.79
CA ARG A 131 10.73 9.85 25.09
C ARG A 131 10.87 11.10 24.22
N ASN A 132 10.42 11.03 22.95
CA ASN A 132 10.69 12.04 21.92
C ASN A 132 9.47 12.24 20.98
N THR A 133 8.29 12.47 21.57
CA THR A 133 7.02 12.61 20.84
C THR A 133 7.08 13.58 19.65
N PRO A 134 7.67 14.79 19.75
CA PRO A 134 7.69 15.73 18.62
C PRO A 134 8.46 15.18 17.41
N GLN A 135 9.59 14.51 17.66
CA GLN A 135 10.45 13.96 16.61
C GLN A 135 9.81 12.76 15.93
N VAL A 136 9.13 11.91 16.69
CA VAL A 136 8.38 10.76 16.15
C VAL A 136 7.19 11.22 15.32
N LEU A 137 6.43 12.21 15.77
CA LEU A 137 5.32 12.77 14.99
C LEU A 137 5.80 13.39 13.67
N VAL A 138 6.90 14.15 13.70
CA VAL A 138 7.54 14.67 12.49
C VAL A 138 7.97 13.51 11.58
N GLY A 139 8.62 12.49 12.14
CA GLY A 139 9.05 11.32 11.38
C GLY A 139 7.91 10.52 10.75
N ILE A 140 6.77 10.38 11.42
CA ILE A 140 5.58 9.72 10.86
C ILE A 140 5.02 10.55 9.68
N VAL A 141 4.92 11.87 9.84
CA VAL A 141 4.41 12.78 8.80
C VAL A 141 5.36 12.83 7.59
N THR A 142 6.67 12.79 7.82
CA THR A 142 7.66 12.80 6.73
C THR A 142 7.97 11.41 6.18
N LEU A 143 7.29 10.36 6.66
CA LEU A 143 7.55 8.95 6.34
C LEU A 143 8.99 8.50 6.69
N GLY A 144 9.71 9.27 7.51
CA GLY A 144 11.07 8.98 7.96
C GLY A 144 11.13 8.09 9.21
N HIS A 145 9.99 7.78 9.83
CA HIS A 145 9.92 6.93 11.02
C HIS A 145 9.09 5.67 10.76
N GLN A 146 9.72 4.50 10.90
CA GLN A 146 9.04 3.21 10.91
C GLN A 146 8.67 2.85 12.36
N LEU A 147 7.36 2.63 12.60
CA LEU A 147 6.86 2.14 13.87
C LEU A 147 6.95 0.62 13.91
N GLY A 148 7.47 0.09 15.01
CA GLY A 148 7.76 -1.34 15.14
C GLY A 148 8.91 -1.78 14.23
N TYR A 149 9.44 -2.97 14.46
CA TYR A 149 10.51 -3.59 13.65
C TYR A 149 10.01 -4.00 12.25
N ASN A 150 9.45 -3.08 11.46
CA ASN A 150 8.91 -3.30 10.12
C ASN A 150 10.00 -3.26 9.02
N ASN A 151 11.17 -3.85 9.28
CA ASN A 151 12.31 -3.92 8.36
C ASN A 151 12.74 -5.37 8.08
N ILE A 152 11.80 -6.24 7.72
CA ILE A 152 12.08 -7.66 7.39
C ILE A 152 11.40 -8.10 6.11
#